data_AF-F1JTU7-F1
#
_entry.id   AF-F1JTU7-F1
#
_cell.length_a   1.000
_cell.length_b   1.000
_cell.length_c   1.000
_cell.angle_alpha   90.00
_cell.angle_beta   90.00
_cell.angle_gamma   90.00
#
_symmetry.space_group_name_H-M   'P 1'
#
loop_
_entity.id
_entity.type
_entity.pdbx_description
1 polymer ?
#
loop_
_entity_poly.entity_id
_entity_poly.type
_entity_poly.pdbx_seq_one_letter_code
_entity_poly.pdbx_strand_id
1 'polypeptide(L)'
;RSLLKSERPSGLTQAIIEVGRINKTLYLLNYIDDEDYRRRILTQLNRGESRHAVARAICHGQKGEIRKRYTDGQEDQLGALGLVTNAVVLWNTMYMQAALDHLRAQGETLNDEDIARLSPLCHGHINMLGHYSFTLAELVTKGHLRPLKEASEVENVA
;
A
#
# COMPACT_ATOMS: atom_id res chain seq x y z
N ARG A 1 17.07 -21.43 -26.25
CA ARG A 1 16.11 -20.96 -27.28
C ARG A 1 14.78 -20.70 -26.58
N SER A 2 14.33 -19.44 -26.48
CA SER A 2 13.03 -19.13 -25.87
C SER A 2 11.91 -19.61 -26.80
N LEU A 3 10.99 -20.43 -26.28
CA LEU A 3 9.85 -21.00 -27.02
C LEU A 3 8.81 -19.95 -27.46
N LEU A 4 8.93 -18.72 -26.94
CA LEU A 4 7.98 -17.62 -27.12
C LEU A 4 8.49 -16.51 -28.04
N LYS A 5 9.72 -16.61 -28.56
CA LYS A 5 10.38 -15.55 -29.34
C LYS A 5 10.55 -15.96 -30.80
N SER A 6 9.47 -16.38 -31.47
CA SER A 6 9.45 -16.58 -32.92
C SER A 6 8.18 -15.98 -33.53
N GLU A 7 8.30 -15.36 -34.70
CA GLU A 7 7.17 -14.74 -35.44
C GLU A 7 6.11 -15.77 -35.85
N ARG A 8 6.49 -17.05 -35.91
CA ARG A 8 5.56 -18.17 -36.08
C ARG A 8 5.71 -19.12 -34.90
N PRO A 9 4.73 -19.19 -33.98
CA PRO A 9 4.80 -20.11 -32.85
C PRO A 9 4.79 -21.55 -33.36
N SER A 10 5.62 -22.40 -32.78
CA SER A 10 5.59 -23.84 -33.08
C SER A 10 4.24 -24.44 -32.70
N GLY A 11 3.86 -25.59 -33.28
CA GLY A 11 2.61 -26.27 -32.90
C GLY A 11 2.51 -26.59 -31.41
N LEU A 12 3.65 -26.88 -30.77
CA LEU A 12 3.75 -27.09 -29.32
C LEU A 12 3.51 -25.78 -28.54
N THR A 13 4.06 -24.66 -29.03
CA THR A 13 3.80 -23.32 -28.47
C THR A 13 2.31 -22.95 -28.61
N GLN A 14 1.68 -23.24 -29.74
CA GLN A 14 0.24 -23.02 -29.94
C GLN A 14 -0.60 -23.85 -28.97
N ALA A 15 -0.29 -25.14 -28.80
CA ALA A 15 -0.99 -25.99 -27.84
C ALA A 15 -0.91 -25.43 -26.40
N ILE A 16 0.26 -24.96 -25.98
CA ILE A 16 0.45 -24.30 -24.66
C ILE A 16 -0.39 -23.02 -24.55
N ILE A 17 -0.45 -22.20 -25.61
CA ILE A 17 -1.27 -20.98 -25.64
C ILE A 17 -2.76 -21.35 -25.48
N GLU A 18 -3.26 -22.36 -26.21
CA GLU A 18 -4.67 -22.76 -26.10
C GLU A 18 -5.01 -23.29 -24.71
N VAL A 19 -4.12 -24.08 -24.09
CA VAL A 19 -4.28 -24.51 -22.68
C VAL A 19 -4.35 -23.29 -21.75
N GLY A 20 -3.51 -22.28 -21.96
CA GLY A 20 -3.56 -21.02 -21.22
C GLY A 20 -4.88 -20.26 -21.42
N ARG A 21 -5.45 -20.27 -22.62
CA ARG A 21 -6.76 -19.66 -22.90
C ARG A 21 -7.89 -20.36 -22.16
N ILE A 22 -7.89 -21.69 -22.10
CA ILE A 22 -8.90 -22.45 -21.33
C ILE A 22 -8.90 -22.00 -19.86
N ASN A 23 -7.72 -21.92 -19.23
CA ASN A 23 -7.60 -21.44 -17.85
C ASN A 23 -8.07 -19.98 -17.69
N LYS A 24 -7.74 -19.11 -18.64
CA LYS A 24 -8.20 -17.71 -18.63
C LYS A 24 -9.73 -17.62 -18.75
N THR A 25 -10.34 -18.43 -19.60
CA THR A 25 -11.80 -18.48 -19.78
C THR A 25 -12.48 -18.96 -18.50
N LEU A 26 -12.01 -20.05 -17.90
CA LEU A 26 -12.53 -20.54 -16.62
C LEU A 26 -12.42 -19.49 -15.52
N TYR A 27 -11.28 -18.80 -15.43
CA TYR A 27 -11.09 -17.69 -14.50
C TYR A 27 -12.10 -16.56 -14.72
N LEU A 28 -12.31 -16.13 -15.97
CA LEU A 28 -13.25 -15.05 -16.29
C LEU A 28 -14.70 -15.43 -16.01
N LEU A 29 -15.09 -16.67 -16.31
CA LEU A 29 -16.43 -17.17 -16.00
C LEU A 29 -16.66 -17.18 -14.49
N ASN A 30 -15.72 -17.72 -13.71
CA ASN A 30 -15.79 -17.69 -12.24
C ASN A 30 -15.83 -16.26 -11.69
N TYR A 31 -15.06 -15.32 -12.28
CA TYR A 31 -15.05 -13.92 -11.86
C TYR A 31 -16.39 -13.19 -12.09
N ILE A 32 -17.12 -13.57 -13.15
CA ILE A 32 -18.42 -12.98 -13.48
C ILE A 32 -19.55 -13.63 -12.67
N ASP A 33 -19.48 -14.94 -12.42
CA ASP A 33 -20.53 -15.69 -11.73
C ASP A 33 -20.48 -15.52 -10.20
N ASP A 34 -19.29 -15.61 -9.60
CA ASP A 34 -19.10 -15.60 -8.15
C ASP A 34 -18.73 -14.19 -7.63
N GLU A 35 -19.64 -13.56 -6.90
CA GLU A 35 -19.43 -12.26 -6.29
C GLU A 35 -18.37 -12.28 -5.17
N ASP A 36 -18.34 -13.32 -4.34
CA ASP A 36 -17.39 -13.42 -3.23
C ASP A 36 -15.96 -13.62 -3.75
N TYR A 37 -15.82 -14.43 -4.81
CA TYR A 37 -14.56 -14.59 -5.54
C TYR A 37 -14.06 -13.25 -6.11
N ARG A 38 -14.95 -12.50 -6.75
CA ARG A 38 -14.66 -11.16 -7.28
C ARG A 38 -14.25 -10.19 -6.18
N ARG A 39 -14.99 -10.15 -5.08
CA ARG A 39 -14.74 -9.27 -3.93
C ARG A 39 -13.36 -9.56 -3.33
N ARG A 40 -13.01 -10.84 -3.16
CA ARG A 40 -11.68 -11.25 -2.67
C ARG A 40 -10.55 -10.75 -3.58
N ILE A 41 -10.71 -10.86 -4.90
CA ILE A 41 -9.73 -10.34 -5.87
C ILE A 41 -9.60 -8.83 -5.74
N LEU A 42 -10.73 -8.12 -5.68
CA LEU A 42 -10.75 -6.66 -5.53
C LEU A 42 -10.06 -6.22 -4.23
N THR A 43 -10.25 -6.92 -3.11
CA THR A 43 -9.54 -6.62 -1.86
C THR A 43 -8.02 -6.73 -2.02
N GLN A 44 -7.52 -7.75 -2.73
CA GLN A 44 -6.08 -7.88 -2.99
C GLN A 44 -5.58 -6.77 -3.92
N LEU A 45 -6.34 -6.44 -4.96
CA LEU A 45 -6.01 -5.34 -5.87
C LEU A 45 -5.93 -4.01 -5.12
N ASN A 46 -6.96 -3.69 -4.33
CA ASN A 46 -7.03 -2.47 -3.53
C ASN A 46 -5.85 -2.33 -2.56
N ARG A 47 -5.37 -3.45 -1.98
CA ARG A 47 -4.17 -3.45 -1.14
C ARG A 47 -2.92 -3.04 -1.91
N GLY A 48 -2.75 -3.58 -3.12
CA GLY A 48 -1.67 -3.20 -4.02
C GLY A 48 -1.75 -1.73 -4.43
N GLU A 49 -2.92 -1.29 -4.89
CA GLU A 49 -3.17 0.09 -5.31
C GLU A 49 -2.94 1.09 -4.17
N SER A 50 -3.42 0.78 -2.97
CA SER A 50 -3.23 1.62 -1.77
C SER A 50 -1.74 1.74 -1.42
N ARG A 51 -0.97 0.65 -1.50
CA ARG A 51 0.50 0.70 -1.32
C ARG A 51 1.16 1.57 -2.37
N HIS A 52 0.73 1.46 -3.63
CA HIS A 52 1.23 2.31 -4.71
C HIS A 52 0.83 3.78 -4.53
N ALA A 53 -0.34 4.06 -3.98
CA ALA A 53 -0.77 5.42 -3.65
C ALA A 53 0.14 6.05 -2.59
N VAL A 54 0.46 5.32 -1.50
CA VAL A 54 1.43 5.76 -0.49
C VAL A 54 2.80 6.01 -1.11
N ALA A 55 3.31 5.06 -1.90
CA ALA A 55 4.61 5.19 -2.55
C ALA A 55 4.64 6.41 -3.50
N ARG A 56 3.55 6.68 -4.21
CA ARG A 56 3.42 7.87 -5.08
C ARG A 56 3.38 9.16 -4.26
N ALA A 57 2.68 9.16 -3.12
CA ALA A 57 2.64 10.31 -2.23
C ALA A 57 4.02 10.63 -1.63
N ILE A 58 4.79 9.60 -1.25
CA ILE A 58 6.18 9.75 -0.79
C ILE A 58 7.05 10.27 -1.93
N CYS A 59 6.96 9.64 -3.11
CA CYS A 59 7.67 10.05 -4.32
C CYS A 59 6.96 11.20 -5.05
N HIS A 60 6.60 12.27 -4.34
CA HIS A 60 5.85 13.40 -4.90
C HIS A 60 6.60 14.15 -6.03
N GLY A 61 7.94 14.08 -6.07
CA GLY A 61 8.75 14.66 -7.14
C GLY A 61 8.45 14.03 -8.51
N GLN A 62 8.30 14.88 -9.55
CA GLN A 62 8.06 14.44 -10.93
C GLN A 62 6.84 13.52 -11.12
N LYS A 63 5.75 13.72 -10.35
CA LYS A 63 4.52 12.91 -10.37
C LYS A 63 4.71 11.44 -9.96
N GLY A 64 5.76 11.10 -9.22
CA GLY A 64 6.06 9.71 -8.84
C GLY A 64 6.72 8.89 -9.94
N GLU A 65 7.21 9.54 -11.00
CA GLU A 65 7.91 8.88 -12.09
C GLU A 65 9.42 8.88 -11.85
N ILE A 66 10.03 7.70 -11.95
CA ILE A 66 11.48 7.51 -11.81
C ILE A 66 12.15 7.78 -13.16
N ARG A 67 12.71 9.00 -13.34
CA ARG A 67 13.42 9.40 -14.56
C ARG A 67 14.94 9.25 -14.46
N LYS A 68 15.44 8.12 -13.95
CA LYS A 68 16.89 7.81 -13.96
C LYS A 68 17.27 7.08 -15.25
N ARG A 69 18.40 7.47 -15.86
CA ARG A 69 18.85 6.95 -17.16
C ARG A 69 19.40 5.52 -17.09
N TYR A 70 19.91 5.11 -15.93
CA TYR A 70 20.56 3.81 -15.71
C TYR A 70 19.71 2.93 -14.78
N THR A 71 19.73 1.62 -15.02
CA THR A 71 18.99 0.62 -14.24
C THR A 71 19.39 0.66 -12.76
N ASP A 72 20.68 0.67 -12.46
CA ASP A 72 21.20 0.71 -11.07
C ASP A 72 20.64 1.92 -10.30
N GLY A 73 20.59 3.09 -10.95
CA GLY A 73 20.02 4.30 -10.35
C GLY A 73 18.49 4.26 -10.19
N GLN A 74 17.79 3.45 -10.98
CA GLN A 74 16.35 3.18 -10.78
C GLN A 74 16.15 2.20 -9.63
N GLU A 75 16.98 1.17 -9.52
CA GLU A 75 16.94 0.17 -8.45
C GLU A 75 17.21 0.79 -7.08
N ASP A 76 18.23 1.64 -6.95
CA ASP A 76 18.54 2.36 -5.71
C ASP A 76 17.35 3.24 -5.26
N GLN A 77 16.75 3.97 -6.22
CA GLN A 77 15.60 4.82 -5.93
C GLN A 77 14.36 4.00 -5.53
N LEU A 78 14.13 2.86 -6.19
CA LEU A 78 13.05 1.93 -5.83
C LEU A 78 13.28 1.28 -4.46
N GLY A 79 14.53 0.91 -4.15
CA GLY A 79 14.92 0.34 -2.86
C GLY A 79 14.69 1.32 -1.71
N ALA A 80 15.19 2.56 -1.86
CA ALA A 80 14.96 3.62 -0.90
C ALA A 80 13.47 3.96 -0.73
N LEU A 81 12.72 4.05 -1.84
CA LEU A 81 11.28 4.28 -1.80
C LEU A 81 10.54 3.14 -1.07
N GLY A 82 10.93 1.90 -1.32
CA GLY A 82 10.41 0.72 -0.64
C GLY A 82 10.65 0.79 0.87
N LEU A 83 11.85 1.16 1.29
CA LEU A 83 12.21 1.32 2.70
C LEU A 83 11.37 2.39 3.38
N VAL A 84 11.27 3.59 2.80
CA VAL A 84 10.47 4.70 3.36
C VAL A 84 8.99 4.34 3.40
N THR A 85 8.46 3.70 2.35
CA THR A 85 7.07 3.24 2.31
C THR A 85 6.80 2.26 3.45
N ASN A 86 7.69 1.27 3.66
CA ASN A 86 7.53 0.31 4.75
C ASN A 86 7.66 0.98 6.13
N ALA A 87 8.54 1.97 6.29
CA ALA A 87 8.67 2.73 7.53
C ALA A 87 7.39 3.51 7.86
N VAL A 88 6.77 4.14 6.86
CA VAL A 88 5.46 4.81 7.01
C VAL A 88 4.37 3.82 7.42
N VAL A 89 4.30 2.66 6.77
CA VAL A 89 3.31 1.63 7.10
C VAL A 89 3.50 1.10 8.52
N LEU A 90 4.74 0.90 8.95
CA LEU A 90 5.06 0.50 10.31
C LEU A 90 4.62 1.58 11.32
N TRP A 91 4.94 2.83 11.03
CA TRP A 91 4.53 3.97 11.86
C TRP A 91 3.00 4.05 11.99
N ASN A 92 2.27 3.96 10.88
CA ASN A 92 0.82 3.91 10.89
C ASN A 92 0.28 2.75 11.73
N THR A 93 0.84 1.55 11.58
CA THR A 93 0.41 0.36 12.33
C THR A 93 0.57 0.58 13.84
N MET A 94 1.70 1.14 14.29
CA MET A 94 1.94 1.42 15.70
C MET A 94 0.96 2.48 16.25
N TYR A 95 0.71 3.56 15.51
CA TYR A 95 -0.20 4.62 15.95
C TYR A 95 -1.67 4.18 15.91
N MET A 96 -2.05 3.32 14.96
CA MET A 96 -3.38 2.72 14.92
C MET A 96 -3.59 1.84 16.15
N GLN A 97 -2.60 1.02 16.54
CA GLN A 97 -2.67 0.25 17.78
C GLN A 97 -2.82 1.16 19.01
N ALA A 98 -2.00 2.21 19.10
CA ALA A 98 -2.09 3.18 20.20
C ALA A 98 -3.45 3.89 20.25
N ALA A 99 -4.06 4.19 19.10
CA ALA A 99 -5.40 4.77 19.02
C ALA A 99 -6.47 3.78 19.48
N LEU A 100 -6.40 2.51 19.07
CA LEU A 100 -7.32 1.46 19.54
C LEU A 100 -7.22 1.27 21.07
N ASP A 101 -6.02 1.28 21.62
CA ASP A 101 -5.80 1.13 23.06
C ASP A 101 -6.30 2.36 23.84
N HIS A 102 -6.15 3.55 23.27
CA HIS A 102 -6.72 4.78 23.83
C HIS A 102 -8.25 4.73 23.89
N LEU A 103 -8.92 4.33 22.79
CA LEU A 103 -10.38 4.19 22.73
C LEU A 103 -10.89 3.14 23.73
N ARG A 104 -10.21 1.99 23.84
CA ARG A 104 -10.52 0.96 24.85
C ARG A 104 -10.39 1.50 26.27
N ALA A 105 -9.36 2.29 26.54
CA ALA A 105 -9.16 2.90 27.86
C ALA A 105 -10.25 3.94 28.21
N GLN A 106 -10.89 4.55 27.20
CA GLN A 106 -12.03 5.45 27.37
C GLN A 106 -13.37 4.70 27.56
N GLY A 107 -13.39 3.37 27.44
CA GLY A 107 -14.58 2.54 27.59
C GLY A 107 -15.38 2.37 26.29
N GLU A 108 -14.85 2.76 25.14
CA GLU A 108 -15.49 2.56 23.84
C GLU A 108 -15.51 1.08 23.45
N THR A 109 -16.66 0.61 22.97
CA THR A 109 -16.82 -0.76 22.46
C THR A 109 -16.40 -0.80 20.99
N LEU A 110 -15.26 -1.45 20.71
CA LEU A 110 -14.74 -1.61 19.36
C LEU A 110 -15.13 -2.98 18.81
N ASN A 111 -15.78 -3.01 17.64
CA ASN A 111 -16.12 -4.26 16.96
C ASN A 111 -14.88 -4.86 16.28
N ASP A 112 -14.64 -6.15 16.49
CA ASP A 112 -13.52 -6.86 15.86
C ASP A 112 -13.59 -6.86 14.33
N GLU A 113 -14.81 -6.85 13.76
CA GLU A 113 -14.99 -6.75 12.31
C GLU A 113 -14.48 -5.43 11.73
N ASP A 114 -14.61 -4.33 12.46
CA ASP A 114 -14.15 -3.02 12.00
C ASP A 114 -12.63 -2.90 12.13
N ILE A 115 -12.06 -3.47 13.20
CA ILE A 115 -10.62 -3.59 13.37
C ILE A 115 -10.01 -4.42 12.23
N ALA A 116 -10.67 -5.51 11.83
CA ALA A 116 -10.20 -6.36 10.73
C ALA A 116 -10.18 -5.65 9.36
N ARG A 117 -10.96 -4.57 9.19
CA ARG A 117 -11.04 -3.77 7.95
C ARG A 117 -10.03 -2.62 7.92
N LEU A 118 -9.34 -2.35 9.03
CA LEU A 118 -8.35 -1.27 9.11
C LEU A 118 -7.16 -1.52 8.17
N SER A 119 -6.71 -0.44 7.53
CA SER A 119 -5.56 -0.45 6.64
C SER A 119 -4.51 0.57 7.08
N PRO A 120 -3.25 0.17 7.32
CA PRO A 120 -2.16 1.08 7.67
C PRO A 120 -1.60 1.84 6.46
N LEU A 121 -2.29 1.81 5.32
CA LEU A 121 -1.87 2.47 4.07
C LEU A 121 -2.44 3.89 3.93
N CYS A 122 -3.00 4.46 5.00
CA CYS A 122 -3.41 5.86 5.03
C CYS A 122 -2.19 6.80 5.03
N HIS A 123 -2.29 7.95 4.37
CA HIS A 123 -1.17 8.90 4.29
C HIS A 123 -1.61 10.37 4.30
N GLY A 124 -2.88 10.66 4.59
CA GLY A 124 -3.40 12.04 4.63
C GLY A 124 -2.88 12.86 5.82
N HIS A 125 -2.48 12.20 6.89
CA HIS A 125 -1.93 12.80 8.11
C HIS A 125 -0.41 13.03 8.05
N ILE A 126 0.24 12.62 6.96
CA ILE A 126 1.69 12.74 6.79
C ILE A 126 1.98 13.92 5.89
N ASN A 127 2.77 14.87 6.41
CA ASN A 127 3.22 15.98 5.59
C ASN A 127 4.39 15.54 4.69
N MET A 128 4.14 15.41 3.38
CA MET A 128 5.16 15.05 2.39
C MET A 128 5.88 16.27 1.79
N LEU A 129 5.31 17.47 1.93
CA LEU A 129 5.78 18.71 1.30
C LEU A 129 6.03 19.81 2.34
N GLY A 130 7.10 20.57 2.16
CA GLY A 130 7.41 21.72 3.00
C GLY A 130 8.50 21.45 4.03
N HIS A 131 8.38 22.08 5.20
CA HIS A 131 9.46 22.12 6.18
C HIS A 131 9.37 20.97 7.19
N TYR A 132 10.47 20.23 7.30
CA TYR A 132 10.66 19.22 8.32
C TYR A 132 11.48 19.80 9.46
N SER A 133 10.93 19.76 10.68
CA SER A 133 11.74 19.98 11.89
C SER A 133 12.21 18.63 12.41
N PHE A 134 13.53 18.48 12.53
CA PHE A 134 14.15 17.28 13.11
C PHE A 134 14.40 17.43 14.62
N THR A 135 13.89 18.50 15.24
CA THR A 135 13.87 18.63 16.70
C THR A 135 12.86 17.64 17.28
N LEU A 136 13.35 16.50 17.75
CA LEU A 136 12.54 15.48 18.39
C LEU A 136 12.14 15.96 19.80
N ALA A 137 10.86 15.81 20.15
CA ALA A 137 10.42 15.99 21.52
C ALA A 137 11.12 14.96 22.42
N GLU A 138 11.49 15.34 23.64
CA GLU A 138 12.25 14.50 24.56
C GLU A 138 11.60 13.13 24.81
N LEU A 139 10.26 13.09 24.83
CA LEU A 139 9.46 11.87 24.93
C LEU A 139 9.75 10.90 23.78
N VAL A 140 9.84 11.40 22.54
CA VAL A 140 10.13 10.58 21.36
C VAL A 140 11.57 10.07 21.38
N THR A 141 12.51 10.91 21.84
CA THR A 141 13.92 10.50 22.04
C THR A 141 14.05 9.37 23.07
N LYS A 142 13.16 9.33 24.07
CA LYS A 142 13.06 8.27 25.08
C LYS A 142 12.30 7.03 24.58
N GLY A 143 11.86 7.01 23.33
CA GLY A 143 11.15 5.88 22.71
C GLY A 143 9.64 5.89 22.92
N HIS A 144 9.05 6.95 23.48
CA HIS A 144 7.61 7.08 23.59
C HIS A 144 6.96 7.56 22.28
N LEU A 145 5.69 7.22 22.11
CA LEU A 145 4.90 7.74 20.99
C LEU A 145 4.55 9.21 21.20
N ARG A 146 4.35 9.94 20.10
CA ARG A 146 3.77 11.27 20.13
C ARG A 146 2.32 11.15 20.63
N PRO A 147 1.83 12.10 21.44
CA PRO A 147 0.43 12.15 21.81
C PRO A 147 -0.49 12.13 20.59
N LEU A 148 -1.63 11.43 20.73
CA LEU A 148 -2.69 11.46 19.73
C LEU A 148 -3.30 12.86 19.68
N LYS A 149 -3.74 13.30 18.49
CA LYS A 149 -4.47 14.57 18.36
C LYS A 149 -5.89 14.38 18.89
N GLU A 150 -6.39 15.35 19.65
CA GLU A 150 -7.79 15.36 20.08
C GLU A 150 -8.69 15.80 18.90
N ALA A 151 -9.91 15.27 18.85
CA ALA A 151 -10.84 15.53 17.74
C ALA A 151 -11.20 17.03 17.60
N SER A 152 -11.17 17.79 18.69
CA SER A 152 -11.43 19.24 18.74
C SER A 152 -10.38 20.09 18.00
N GLU A 153 -9.18 19.56 17.78
CA GLU A 153 -8.08 20.29 17.11
C GLU A 153 -8.12 20.15 15.59
N VAL A 154 -8.89 19.19 15.05
CA VAL A 154 -8.89 18.86 13.61
C VAL A 154 -9.83 19.77 12.81
N GLU A 155 -10.87 20.34 13.42
CA GLU A 155 -11.84 21.23 12.75
C GLU A 155 -11.28 22.63 12.44
N ASN A 156 -10.16 23.04 13.04
CA ASN A 156 -9.61 24.41 12.91
C ASN A 156 -8.56 24.58 11.79
N VAL A 157 -8.34 23.56 10.94
CA VAL A 157 -7.29 23.59 9.88
C VAL A 157 -7.83 23.19 8.50
N ALA A 158 -9.13 23.34 8.26
CA ALA A 158 -9.74 23.19 6.93
C ALA A 158 -9.79 24.53 6.18
#